data_AF-A0A0F9VYF3-F1
#
_entry.id   AF-A0A0F9VYF3-F1
#
_cell.length_a   1.000
_cell.length_b   1.000
_cell.length_c   1.000
_cell.angle_alpha   90.00
_cell.angle_beta   90.00
_cell.angle_gamma   90.00
#
_symmetry.space_group_name_H-M   'P 1'
#
loop_
_entity.id
_entity.type
_entity.pdbx_description
1 polymer ?
#
loop_
_entity_poly.entity_id
_entity_poly.type
_entity_poly.pdbx_seq_one_letter_code
_entity_poly.pdbx_strand_id
1 'polypeptide(L)'
;MTTDTQGRVEEAVVEAMSDKIPAEAEMGRVKVISEAEKVQIWDTRTYHTGYVLAYMLNAKLRDIREDGSRRWTTKDPHQLEIRGDVKCLLHKDGEDRKHYNFLGLRVCKKDNIRNFHERNLHMLRKHPKEYDVIREEQKERKEEEDRALQRAVLGKMLGEAKESVGEESKLKADVVAKGKAKLEAVKAEESKAQATLEAEEEAPLYISDKDRVNKD
;
A
#
# COMPACT_ATOMS: atom_id res chain seq x y z
N MET A 1 8.24 -53.72 39.37
CA MET A 1 8.32 -54.04 37.93
C MET A 1 7.21 -53.27 37.25
N THR A 2 7.55 -52.13 36.64
CA THR A 2 6.61 -51.12 36.13
C THR A 2 6.96 -50.84 34.68
N THR A 3 6.10 -51.23 33.73
CA THR A 3 5.96 -50.63 32.38
C THR A 3 4.81 -51.34 31.66
N ASP A 4 3.61 -50.75 31.64
CA ASP A 4 2.53 -51.17 30.71
C ASP A 4 1.45 -50.07 30.58
N THR A 5 1.88 -48.81 30.42
CA THR A 5 0.96 -47.67 30.25
C THR A 5 1.26 -46.82 29.02
N GLN A 6 2.34 -47.07 28.28
CA GLN A 6 2.72 -46.26 27.12
C GLN A 6 2.08 -46.69 25.79
N GLY A 7 1.63 -47.95 25.65
CA GLY A 7 1.03 -48.42 24.38
C GLY A 7 -0.41 -47.96 24.12
N ARG A 8 -1.18 -47.66 25.18
CA ARG A 8 -2.61 -47.31 25.05
C ARG A 8 -2.88 -45.83 24.77
N VAL A 9 -1.89 -44.97 25.01
CA VAL A 9 -1.99 -43.53 24.76
C VAL A 9 -1.60 -43.15 23.32
N GLU A 10 -0.76 -43.93 22.64
CA GLU A 10 -0.40 -43.63 21.24
C GLU A 10 -1.55 -43.97 20.27
N GLU A 11 -2.27 -45.06 20.49
CA GLU A 11 -3.38 -45.48 19.62
C GLU A 11 -4.56 -44.47 19.66
N ALA A 12 -4.83 -43.87 20.83
CA ALA A 12 -5.89 -42.87 21.00
C ALA A 12 -5.55 -41.47 20.43
N VAL A 13 -4.26 -41.14 20.25
CA VAL A 13 -3.84 -39.84 19.71
C VAL A 13 -3.87 -39.84 18.17
N VAL A 14 -3.71 -41.00 17.53
CA VAL A 14 -3.76 -41.12 16.06
C VAL A 14 -5.20 -41.01 15.53
N GLU A 15 -6.21 -41.47 16.29
CA GLU A 15 -7.62 -41.41 15.89
C GLU A 15 -8.21 -39.98 15.93
N ALA A 16 -7.65 -39.10 16.77
CA ALA A 16 -8.16 -37.73 16.96
C ALA A 16 -7.58 -36.68 15.99
N MET A 17 -6.62 -37.03 15.13
CA MET A 17 -5.99 -36.10 14.16
C MET A 17 -6.55 -36.20 12.73
N SER A 18 -7.44 -37.15 12.44
CA SER A 18 -8.06 -37.34 11.12
C SER A 18 -9.25 -36.40 10.86
N ASP A 19 -9.83 -35.80 11.90
CA ASP A 19 -11.03 -34.99 11.77
C ASP A 19 -10.70 -33.49 11.85
N LYS A 20 -10.33 -32.93 10.69
CA LYS A 20 -10.63 -31.55 10.22
C LYS A 20 -9.62 -31.14 9.13
N ILE A 21 -9.68 -31.80 8.00
CA ILE A 21 -9.20 -31.21 6.74
C ILE A 21 -10.42 -30.55 6.09
N PRO A 22 -10.41 -29.22 5.83
CA PRO A 22 -11.55 -28.56 5.20
C PRO A 22 -11.81 -29.16 3.82
N ALA A 23 -13.08 -29.49 3.56
CA ALA A 23 -13.57 -30.25 2.40
C ALA A 23 -13.22 -29.65 1.02
N GLU A 24 -12.63 -28.46 0.98
CA GLU A 24 -12.23 -27.74 -0.23
C GLU A 24 -10.82 -28.13 -0.72
N ALA A 25 -10.02 -28.82 0.11
CA ALA A 25 -8.63 -29.19 -0.21
C ALA A 25 -8.44 -30.61 -0.81
N GLU A 26 -9.50 -31.40 -0.95
CA GLU A 26 -9.47 -32.75 -1.56
C GLU A 26 -9.60 -32.76 -3.08
N MET A 27 -9.76 -31.60 -3.72
CA MET A 27 -10.07 -31.52 -5.15
C MET A 27 -8.83 -31.77 -6.02
N GLY A 28 -8.61 -33.05 -6.34
CA GLY A 28 -7.62 -33.51 -7.33
C GLY A 28 -6.65 -34.57 -6.82
N ARG A 29 -6.79 -35.06 -5.57
CA ARG A 29 -5.97 -36.18 -5.07
C ARG A 29 -6.67 -37.51 -5.31
N VAL A 30 -5.87 -38.47 -5.77
CA VAL A 30 -6.28 -39.87 -5.93
C VAL A 30 -6.68 -40.40 -4.55
N LYS A 31 -7.96 -40.74 -4.37
CA LYS A 31 -8.43 -41.39 -3.14
C LYS A 31 -7.89 -42.82 -3.12
N VAL A 32 -6.88 -43.06 -2.30
CA VAL A 32 -6.37 -44.40 -1.99
C VAL A 32 -7.20 -44.92 -0.81
N ILE A 33 -7.93 -46.00 -1.02
CA ILE A 33 -8.74 -46.65 0.02
C ILE A 33 -7.99 -47.91 0.44
N SER A 34 -7.54 -48.00 1.70
CA SER A 34 -6.85 -49.17 2.27
C SER A 34 -7.87 -50.26 2.60
N GLU A 35 -7.81 -51.44 1.97
CA GLU A 35 -7.19 -52.65 2.58
C GLU A 35 -6.40 -53.51 1.56
N ALA A 36 -6.33 -53.05 0.31
CA ALA A 36 -5.34 -53.38 -0.69
C ALA A 36 -5.29 -52.13 -1.55
N GLU A 37 -4.14 -51.44 -1.72
CA GLU A 37 -4.05 -50.13 -2.39
C GLU A 37 -4.89 -50.07 -3.68
N LYS A 38 -6.15 -49.66 -3.58
CA LYS A 38 -7.08 -49.56 -4.69
C LYS A 38 -7.17 -48.09 -5.03
N VAL A 39 -6.93 -47.79 -6.29
CA VAL A 39 -6.99 -46.47 -6.89
C VAL A 39 -8.28 -46.36 -7.68
N GLN A 40 -9.02 -45.27 -7.43
CA GLN A 40 -10.18 -44.91 -8.21
C GLN A 40 -9.78 -44.41 -9.60
N ILE A 41 -10.47 -44.91 -10.62
CA ILE A 41 -10.30 -44.55 -12.04
C ILE A 41 -11.69 -44.27 -12.61
N TRP A 42 -11.74 -43.43 -13.64
CA TRP A 42 -12.96 -43.04 -14.36
C TRP A 42 -12.84 -43.42 -15.83
N ASP A 43 -13.94 -43.87 -16.44
CA ASP A 43 -14.06 -43.95 -17.90
C ASP A 43 -14.30 -42.54 -18.46
N THR A 44 -13.51 -42.15 -19.46
CA THR A 44 -13.54 -40.80 -20.05
C THR A 44 -14.83 -40.47 -20.82
N ARG A 45 -15.59 -41.48 -21.27
CA ARG A 45 -16.82 -41.29 -22.08
C ARG A 45 -18.08 -41.60 -21.31
N THR A 46 -18.07 -42.69 -20.54
CA THR A 46 -19.26 -43.13 -19.80
C THR A 46 -19.33 -42.55 -18.39
N TYR A 47 -18.23 -41.94 -17.91
CA TYR A 47 -18.13 -41.32 -16.59
C TYR A 47 -18.33 -42.29 -15.42
N HIS A 48 -18.31 -43.59 -15.69
CA HIS A 48 -18.40 -44.61 -14.65
C HIS A 48 -17.09 -44.69 -13.86
N THR A 49 -17.23 -44.83 -12.54
CA THR A 49 -16.14 -45.08 -11.61
C THR A 49 -15.81 -46.57 -11.57
N GLY A 50 -14.52 -46.87 -11.53
CA GLY A 50 -13.98 -48.20 -11.29
C GLY A 50 -12.85 -48.13 -10.27
N TYR A 51 -12.59 -49.27 -9.61
CA TYR A 51 -11.47 -49.42 -8.69
C TYR A 51 -10.47 -50.41 -9.27
N VAL A 52 -9.20 -50.03 -9.26
CA VAL A 52 -8.10 -50.85 -9.78
C VAL A 52 -6.99 -50.89 -8.74
N LEU A 53 -6.30 -52.02 -8.62
CA LEU A 53 -5.14 -52.13 -7.74
C LEU A 53 -4.01 -51.19 -8.23
N ALA A 54 -3.33 -50.52 -7.30
CA ALA A 54 -2.35 -49.47 -7.61
C ALA A 54 -1.26 -49.93 -8.60
N TYR A 55 -0.78 -51.17 -8.47
CA TYR A 55 0.22 -51.72 -9.40
C TYR A 55 -0.32 -51.91 -10.83
N MET A 56 -1.64 -52.10 -11.01
CA MET A 56 -2.29 -52.23 -12.33
C MET A 56 -2.71 -50.88 -12.93
N LEU A 57 -2.62 -49.78 -12.17
CA LEU A 57 -3.06 -48.45 -12.61
C LEU A 57 -2.40 -48.03 -13.92
N ASN A 58 -1.07 -48.13 -14.00
CA ASN A 58 -0.32 -47.71 -15.19
C ASN A 58 -0.64 -48.56 -16.42
N ALA A 59 -0.96 -49.85 -16.23
CA ALA A 59 -1.39 -50.72 -17.32
C ALA A 59 -2.77 -50.28 -17.84
N LYS A 60 -3.73 -50.05 -16.93
CA LYS A 60 -5.07 -49.59 -17.30
C LYS A 60 -5.08 -48.20 -17.92
N LEU A 61 -4.29 -47.24 -17.42
CA LEU A 61 -4.20 -45.89 -18.01
C LEU A 61 -3.63 -45.87 -19.44
N ARG A 62 -2.99 -46.96 -19.88
CA ARG A 62 -2.49 -47.13 -21.26
C ARG A 62 -3.51 -47.78 -22.19
N ASP A 63 -4.65 -48.28 -21.69
CA ASP A 63 -5.69 -48.84 -22.55
C ASP A 63 -6.26 -47.73 -23.45
N ILE A 64 -6.06 -47.90 -24.76
CA ILE A 64 -6.58 -47.01 -25.81
C ILE A 64 -7.83 -47.66 -26.41
N ARG A 65 -8.83 -46.86 -26.75
CA ARG A 65 -10.04 -47.30 -27.46
C ARG A 65 -9.78 -47.44 -28.96
N GLU A 66 -10.72 -48.04 -29.68
CA GLU A 66 -10.70 -48.11 -31.15
C GLU A 66 -10.63 -46.71 -31.79
N ASP A 67 -11.21 -45.69 -31.14
CA ASP A 67 -11.17 -44.29 -31.56
C ASP A 67 -9.81 -43.59 -31.31
N GLY A 68 -8.82 -44.27 -30.71
CA GLY A 68 -7.53 -43.70 -30.35
C GLY A 68 -7.52 -42.84 -29.06
N SER A 69 -8.68 -42.65 -28.42
CA SER A 69 -8.80 -41.94 -27.14
C SER A 69 -8.43 -42.85 -25.94
N ARG A 70 -7.95 -42.25 -24.84
CA ARG A 70 -7.67 -42.99 -23.59
C ARG A 70 -8.98 -43.43 -22.96
N ARG A 71 -9.09 -44.73 -22.64
CA ARG A 71 -10.29 -45.29 -22.01
C ARG A 71 -10.45 -44.84 -20.57
N TRP A 72 -9.35 -44.68 -19.86
CA TRP A 72 -9.33 -44.48 -18.41
C TRP A 72 -8.58 -43.21 -18.00
N THR A 73 -9.08 -42.51 -16.98
CA THR A 73 -8.44 -41.35 -16.35
C THR A 73 -8.51 -41.45 -14.83
N THR A 74 -7.49 -40.95 -14.13
CA THR A 74 -7.49 -40.90 -12.66
C THR A 74 -8.22 -39.67 -12.14
N LYS A 75 -8.26 -38.60 -12.94
CA LYS A 75 -9.00 -37.38 -12.60
C LYS A 75 -10.45 -37.52 -12.99
N ASP A 76 -11.34 -37.03 -12.14
CA ASP A 76 -12.77 -36.96 -12.45
C ASP A 76 -12.97 -36.13 -13.74
N PRO A 77 -13.50 -36.73 -14.81
CA PRO A 77 -13.76 -36.05 -16.07
C PRO A 77 -14.89 -34.98 -15.99
N HIS A 78 -15.77 -35.04 -14.99
CA HIS A 78 -16.77 -33.98 -14.76
C HIS A 78 -16.18 -32.74 -14.09
N GLN A 79 -15.06 -32.90 -13.39
CA GLN A 79 -14.39 -31.78 -12.75
C GLN A 79 -13.59 -31.00 -13.78
N LEU A 80 -14.19 -29.94 -14.31
CA LEU A 80 -13.49 -28.97 -15.14
C LEU A 80 -12.29 -28.43 -14.37
N GLU A 81 -11.08 -28.60 -14.93
CA GLU A 81 -9.90 -27.96 -14.37
C GLU A 81 -10.15 -26.45 -14.34
N ILE A 82 -10.08 -25.84 -13.15
CA ILE A 82 -10.14 -24.39 -13.02
C ILE A 82 -8.93 -23.83 -13.78
N ARG A 83 -9.17 -23.37 -15.00
CA ARG A 83 -8.24 -22.60 -15.81
C ARG A 83 -8.62 -21.15 -15.55
N GLY A 84 -7.63 -20.31 -15.22
CA GLY A 84 -7.86 -18.88 -15.25
C GLY A 84 -7.47 -18.30 -16.58
N ASP A 85 -7.88 -17.06 -16.78
CA ASP A 85 -7.70 -16.29 -18.01
C ASP A 85 -6.54 -15.30 -17.89
N VAL A 86 -5.79 -15.34 -16.78
CA VAL A 86 -4.71 -14.39 -16.52
C VAL A 86 -3.51 -14.73 -17.39
N LYS A 87 -3.16 -13.80 -18.26
CA LYS A 87 -1.98 -13.90 -19.12
C LYS A 87 -0.71 -13.55 -18.35
N CYS A 88 0.42 -14.13 -18.78
CA CYS A 88 1.74 -13.75 -18.28
C CYS A 88 2.07 -12.28 -18.64
N LEU A 89 2.89 -11.60 -17.83
CA LEU A 89 3.35 -10.23 -18.11
C LEU A 89 4.08 -10.12 -19.46
N LEU A 90 4.81 -11.18 -19.83
CA LEU A 90 5.54 -11.28 -21.09
C LEU A 90 4.71 -11.90 -22.23
N HIS A 91 3.40 -12.03 -22.07
CA HIS A 91 2.53 -12.59 -23.11
C HIS A 91 2.49 -11.69 -24.36
N LYS A 92 2.27 -12.28 -25.53
CA LYS A 92 2.21 -11.56 -26.82
C LYS A 92 1.15 -10.46 -26.81
N ASP A 93 0.00 -10.73 -26.21
CA ASP A 93 -1.14 -9.80 -26.12
C ASP A 93 -1.10 -8.93 -24.84
N GLY A 94 0.03 -8.86 -24.14
CA GLY A 94 0.17 -8.00 -22.96
C GLY A 94 0.19 -6.52 -23.34
N GLU A 95 -0.38 -5.67 -22.49
CA GLU A 95 -0.48 -4.22 -22.70
C GLU A 95 0.91 -3.56 -22.85
N ASP A 96 1.84 -3.94 -21.98
CA ASP A 96 3.22 -3.45 -21.97
C ASP A 96 4.16 -4.20 -22.93
N ARG A 97 3.63 -5.01 -23.86
CA ARG A 97 4.48 -5.86 -24.72
C ARG A 97 5.46 -5.05 -25.57
N LYS A 98 5.05 -3.87 -26.06
CA LYS A 98 5.93 -2.98 -26.84
C LYS A 98 7.14 -2.52 -26.03
N HIS A 99 6.92 -2.17 -24.77
CA HIS A 99 7.96 -1.76 -23.85
C HIS A 99 8.93 -2.91 -23.55
N TYR A 100 8.40 -4.10 -23.20
CA TYR A 100 9.22 -5.27 -22.95
C TYR A 100 9.98 -5.77 -24.20
N ASN A 101 9.44 -5.58 -25.40
CA ASN A 101 10.16 -5.84 -26.65
C ASN A 101 11.36 -4.90 -26.82
N PHE A 102 11.20 -3.62 -26.49
CA PHE A 102 12.27 -2.62 -26.56
C PHE A 102 13.40 -2.97 -25.58
N LEU A 103 13.06 -3.44 -24.39
CA LEU A 103 14.02 -3.97 -23.41
C LEU A 103 14.64 -5.33 -23.81
N GLY A 104 14.23 -5.93 -24.92
CA GLY A 104 14.76 -7.21 -25.42
C GLY A 104 14.26 -8.45 -24.67
N LEU A 105 13.15 -8.34 -23.91
CA LEU A 105 12.61 -9.45 -23.14
C LEU A 105 11.86 -10.45 -24.03
N ARG A 106 11.97 -11.74 -23.71
CA ARG A 106 11.38 -12.84 -24.50
C ARG A 106 9.84 -12.85 -24.43
N VAL A 107 9.19 -13.49 -25.40
CA VAL A 107 7.73 -13.70 -25.41
C VAL A 107 7.39 -14.99 -24.66
N CYS A 108 6.47 -14.91 -23.70
CA CYS A 108 5.89 -16.09 -23.07
C CYS A 108 4.60 -16.52 -23.78
N LYS A 109 4.41 -17.84 -23.93
CA LYS A 109 3.20 -18.44 -24.55
C LYS A 109 2.11 -18.81 -23.54
N LYS A 110 2.36 -18.63 -22.24
CA LYS A 110 1.42 -19.04 -21.18
C LYS A 110 0.30 -18.01 -21.05
N ASP A 111 -0.91 -18.49 -21.25
CA ASP A 111 -2.16 -17.72 -21.27
C ASP A 111 -3.15 -18.13 -20.16
N ASN A 112 -3.03 -19.34 -19.63
CA ASN A 112 -4.00 -19.93 -18.69
C ASN A 112 -3.53 -19.96 -17.22
N ILE A 113 -3.24 -18.80 -16.63
CA ILE A 113 -2.84 -18.69 -15.22
C ILE A 113 -4.08 -18.38 -14.37
N ARG A 114 -4.21 -18.99 -13.17
CA ARG A 114 -5.44 -18.87 -12.36
C ARG A 114 -5.60 -17.50 -11.72
N ASN A 115 -4.52 -16.95 -11.16
CA ASN A 115 -4.53 -15.70 -10.42
C ASN A 115 -3.21 -14.93 -10.62
N PHE A 116 -3.21 -13.64 -10.31
CA PHE A 116 -2.02 -12.78 -10.32
C PHE A 116 -0.88 -13.29 -9.44
N HIS A 117 -1.18 -13.95 -8.31
CA HIS A 117 -0.15 -14.55 -7.48
C HIS A 117 0.57 -15.69 -8.21
N GLU A 118 -0.17 -16.59 -8.86
CA GLU A 118 0.41 -17.65 -9.68
C GLU A 118 1.18 -17.09 -10.89
N ARG A 119 0.74 -15.94 -11.42
CA ARG A 119 1.47 -15.23 -12.49
C ARG A 119 2.85 -14.79 -12.00
N ASN A 120 2.94 -14.25 -10.79
CA ASN A 120 4.22 -13.84 -10.20
C ASN A 120 5.11 -15.06 -9.92
N LEU A 121 4.55 -16.16 -9.41
CA LEU A 121 5.28 -17.42 -9.24
C LEU A 121 5.76 -18.01 -10.57
N HIS A 122 4.94 -17.91 -11.62
CA HIS A 122 5.32 -18.34 -12.96
C HIS A 122 6.51 -17.52 -13.48
N MET A 123 6.47 -16.20 -13.31
CA MET A 123 7.59 -15.33 -13.66
C MET A 123 8.87 -15.70 -12.89
N LEU A 124 8.78 -15.85 -11.56
CA LEU A 124 9.92 -16.26 -10.74
C LEU A 124 10.52 -17.61 -11.17
N ARG A 125 9.69 -18.58 -11.56
CA ARG A 125 10.14 -19.95 -11.89
C ARG A 125 10.59 -20.12 -13.34
N LYS A 126 9.94 -19.42 -14.28
CA LYS A 126 10.16 -19.61 -15.73
C LYS A 126 10.94 -18.49 -16.39
N HIS A 127 10.88 -17.29 -15.83
CA HIS A 127 11.48 -16.07 -16.35
C HIS A 127 12.20 -15.28 -15.25
N PRO A 128 13.14 -15.89 -14.50
CA PRO A 128 13.74 -15.24 -13.34
C PRO A 128 14.47 -13.94 -13.74
N LYS A 129 15.28 -13.99 -14.80
CA LYS A 129 16.07 -12.85 -15.28
C LYS A 129 15.20 -11.71 -15.77
N GLU A 130 14.19 -12.01 -16.58
CA GLU A 130 13.28 -10.99 -17.10
C GLU A 130 12.41 -10.39 -16.00
N TYR A 131 12.05 -11.20 -15.00
CA TYR A 131 11.30 -10.72 -13.85
C TYR A 131 12.11 -9.78 -12.96
N ASP A 132 13.41 -10.05 -12.76
CA ASP A 132 14.29 -9.17 -11.99
C ASP A 132 14.39 -7.79 -12.64
N VAL A 133 14.57 -7.72 -13.97
CA VAL A 133 14.56 -6.45 -14.72
C VAL A 133 13.25 -5.69 -14.53
N ILE A 134 12.11 -6.37 -14.66
CA ILE A 134 10.80 -5.75 -14.47
C ILE A 134 10.65 -5.24 -13.02
N ARG A 135 11.18 -5.96 -12.04
CA ARG A 135 11.12 -5.54 -10.63
C ARG A 135 12.01 -4.35 -10.34
N GLU A 136 13.19 -4.30 -10.93
CA GLU A 136 14.12 -3.16 -10.82
C GLU A 136 13.47 -1.91 -11.40
N GLU A 137 12.90 -1.99 -12.60
CA GLU A 137 12.17 -0.88 -13.21
C GLU A 137 10.95 -0.43 -12.37
N GLN A 138 10.16 -1.38 -11.85
CA GLN A 138 9.04 -1.07 -10.97
C GLN A 138 9.50 -0.39 -9.68
N LYS A 139 10.68 -0.75 -9.17
CA LYS A 139 11.26 -0.17 -7.96
C LYS A 139 11.74 1.25 -8.24
N GLU A 140 12.48 1.47 -9.32
CA GLU A 140 12.96 2.79 -9.73
C GLU A 140 11.80 3.76 -9.96
N ARG A 141 10.75 3.31 -10.67
CA ARG A 141 9.55 4.12 -10.88
C ARG A 141 8.87 4.52 -9.57
N LYS A 142 8.74 3.59 -8.61
CA LYS A 142 8.17 3.88 -7.29
C LYS A 142 9.04 4.87 -6.50
N GLU A 143 10.36 4.71 -6.54
CA GLU A 143 11.28 5.63 -5.87
C GLU A 143 11.27 7.03 -6.50
N GLU A 144 11.03 7.15 -7.80
CA GLU A 144 10.82 8.44 -8.48
C GLU A 144 9.48 9.08 -8.11
N GLU A 145 8.40 8.29 -8.08
CA GLU A 145 7.08 8.72 -7.62
C GLU A 145 7.15 9.19 -6.16
N ASP A 146 7.81 8.45 -5.27
CA ASP A 146 7.98 8.81 -3.86
C ASP A 146 8.81 10.09 -3.70
N ARG A 147 9.90 10.25 -4.46
CA ARG A 147 10.70 11.49 -4.46
C ARG A 147 9.88 12.67 -4.97
N ALA A 148 9.06 12.48 -5.99
CA ALA A 148 8.17 13.50 -6.52
C ALA A 148 7.10 13.90 -5.49
N LEU A 149 6.49 12.92 -4.82
CA LEU A 149 5.52 13.14 -3.75
C LEU A 149 6.16 13.88 -2.57
N GLN A 150 7.34 13.48 -2.11
CA GLN A 150 8.08 14.17 -1.04
C GLN A 150 8.38 15.62 -1.41
N ARG A 151 8.85 15.88 -2.63
CA ARG A 151 9.08 17.26 -3.12
C ARG A 151 7.78 18.07 -3.14
N ALA A 152 6.68 17.48 -3.58
CA ALA A 152 5.38 18.15 -3.62
C ALA A 152 4.85 18.46 -2.21
N VAL A 153 4.99 17.53 -1.26
CA VAL A 153 4.57 17.72 0.14
C VAL A 153 5.42 18.80 0.82
N LEU A 154 6.75 18.74 0.70
CA LEU A 154 7.64 19.76 1.27
C LEU A 154 7.39 21.13 0.63
N GLY A 155 7.14 21.19 -0.67
CA GLY A 155 6.79 22.42 -1.38
C GLY A 155 5.52 23.07 -0.85
N LYS A 156 4.48 22.27 -0.57
CA LYS A 156 3.23 22.77 0.02
C LYS A 156 3.42 23.24 1.47
N MET A 157 4.09 22.45 2.30
CA MET A 157 4.36 22.82 3.69
C MET A 157 5.23 24.09 3.81
N LEU A 158 6.25 24.24 2.95
CA LEU A 158 7.07 25.44 2.91
C LEU A 158 6.34 26.65 2.30
N GLY A 159 5.40 26.41 1.38
CA GLY A 159 4.50 27.44 0.85
C GLY A 159 3.58 28.00 1.95
N GLU A 160 2.90 27.12 2.67
CA GLU A 160 2.04 27.48 3.81
C GLU A 160 2.83 28.19 4.93
N ALA A 161 4.07 27.75 5.20
CA ALA A 161 4.94 28.42 6.16
C ALA A 161 5.43 29.81 5.70
N LYS A 162 5.60 30.04 4.39
CA LYS A 162 5.94 31.37 3.86
C LYS A 162 4.73 32.30 3.87
N GLU A 163 3.54 31.78 3.63
CA GLU A 163 2.30 32.55 3.71
C GLU A 163 2.04 33.01 5.15
N SER A 164 2.18 32.12 6.13
CA SER A 164 2.00 32.48 7.55
C SER A 164 3.04 33.50 8.04
N VAL A 165 4.32 33.35 7.67
CA VAL A 165 5.36 34.33 8.01
C VAL A 165 5.18 35.67 7.25
N GLY A 166 4.67 35.61 6.02
CA GLY A 166 4.31 36.79 5.22
C GLY A 166 3.13 37.58 5.81
N GLU A 167 2.18 36.89 6.44
CA GLU A 167 1.03 37.50 7.09
C GLU A 167 1.39 38.09 8.46
N GLU A 168 2.21 37.39 9.24
CA GLU A 168 2.75 37.90 10.51
C GLU A 168 3.66 39.14 10.33
N SER A 169 4.44 39.18 9.26
CA SER A 169 5.33 40.32 8.98
C SER A 169 4.54 41.57 8.54
N LYS A 170 3.43 41.42 7.82
CA LYS A 170 2.51 42.52 7.49
C LYS A 170 1.81 43.07 8.74
N LEU A 171 1.29 42.18 9.59
CA LEU A 171 0.65 42.56 10.86
C LEU A 171 1.62 43.33 11.78
N LYS A 172 2.89 42.90 11.87
CA LYS A 172 3.92 43.62 12.65
C LYS A 172 4.27 44.98 12.02
N ALA A 173 4.33 45.09 10.70
CA ALA A 173 4.57 46.37 10.02
C ALA A 173 3.44 47.38 10.28
N ASP A 174 2.18 46.93 10.26
CA ASP A 174 1.01 47.79 10.52
C ASP A 174 0.95 48.27 11.98
N VAL A 175 1.35 47.42 12.94
CA VAL A 175 1.44 47.80 14.36
C VAL A 175 2.56 48.80 14.60
N VAL A 176 3.72 48.63 13.95
CA VAL A 176 4.86 49.57 14.04
C VAL A 176 4.52 50.92 13.41
N ALA A 177 3.80 50.94 12.29
CA ALA A 177 3.34 52.17 11.65
C ALA A 177 2.35 52.95 12.53
N LYS A 178 1.37 52.26 13.14
CA LYS A 178 0.43 52.88 14.10
C LYS A 178 1.13 53.37 15.36
N GLY A 179 2.14 52.65 15.85
CA GLY A 179 2.95 53.06 17.00
C GLY A 179 3.74 54.34 16.73
N LYS A 180 4.36 54.47 15.55
CA LYS A 180 5.09 55.69 15.14
C LYS A 180 4.17 56.91 15.00
N ALA A 181 3.00 56.74 14.38
CA ALA A 181 2.03 57.82 14.25
C ALA A 181 1.51 58.32 15.62
N LYS A 182 1.33 57.40 16.58
CA LYS A 182 0.94 57.76 17.96
C LYS A 182 2.06 58.50 18.69
N LEU A 183 3.32 58.11 18.49
CA LEU A 183 4.48 58.76 19.12
C LEU A 183 4.71 60.18 18.56
N GLU A 184 4.48 60.39 17.26
CA GLU A 184 4.56 61.72 16.65
C GLU A 184 3.43 62.64 17.10
N ALA A 185 2.22 62.10 17.31
CA ALA A 185 1.11 62.87 17.88
C ALA A 185 1.39 63.32 19.32
N VAL A 186 1.96 62.45 20.17
CA VAL A 186 2.31 62.80 21.56
C VAL A 186 3.40 63.87 21.61
N LYS A 187 4.43 63.77 20.76
CA LYS A 187 5.48 64.80 20.66
C LYS A 187 4.95 66.15 20.16
N ALA A 188 3.95 66.14 19.27
CA ALA A 188 3.31 67.37 18.81
C ALA A 188 2.51 68.04 19.93
N GLU A 189 1.88 67.28 20.83
CA GLU A 189 1.17 67.85 21.98
C GLU A 189 2.12 68.34 23.08
N GLU A 190 3.22 67.64 23.35
CA GLU A 190 4.25 68.12 24.29
C GLU A 190 4.90 69.43 23.81
N SER A 191 5.17 69.58 22.51
CA SER A 191 5.70 70.83 21.96
C SER A 191 4.71 72.00 22.05
N LYS A 192 3.40 71.74 22.02
CA LYS A 192 2.36 72.75 22.26
C LYS A 192 2.25 73.13 23.74
N ALA A 193 2.43 72.18 24.65
CA ALA A 193 2.41 72.42 26.09
C ALA A 193 3.65 73.21 26.58
N GLN A 194 4.81 72.99 25.95
CA GLN A 194 6.02 73.78 26.23
C GLN A 194 5.90 75.22 25.72
N ALA A 195 5.28 75.43 24.55
CA ALA A 195 5.02 76.77 24.03
C ALA A 195 4.03 77.58 24.88
N THR A 196 3.14 76.93 25.65
CA THR A 196 2.23 77.62 26.57
C THR A 196 2.87 77.99 27.92
N LEU A 197 3.92 77.30 28.35
CA LEU A 197 4.63 77.61 29.61
C LEU A 197 5.59 78.80 29.47
N GLU A 198 6.16 79.03 28.28
CA GLU A 198 6.98 80.22 28.01
C GLU A 198 6.17 81.52 27.84
N ALA A 199 4.84 81.43 27.74
CA ALA A 199 3.94 82.58 27.61
C ALA A 199 3.47 83.17 28.96
N GLU A 200 3.69 82.48 30.09
CA GLU A 200 3.26 82.92 31.42
C GLU A 200 4.36 83.63 32.24
N GLU A 201 5.60 83.74 31.74
CA GLU A 201 6.70 84.46 32.43
C GLU A 201 6.76 85.97 32.13
N GLU A 202 5.87 86.52 31.30
CA GLU A 202 5.73 87.97 31.09
C GLU A 202 4.40 88.53 31.64
N ALA A 203 4.15 88.30 32.93
CA ALA A 203 3.15 89.10 33.66
C ALA A 203 3.88 90.21 34.45
N PRO A 204 3.82 91.49 34.04
CA PRO A 204 4.39 92.58 34.82
C PRO A 204 3.62 92.73 36.15
N LEU A 205 4.34 92.60 37.26
CA LEU A 205 3.88 92.95 38.61
C LEU A 205 3.49 94.44 38.65
N TYR A 206 2.19 94.73 38.53
CA TYR A 206 1.66 96.06 38.80
C TYR A 206 1.49 96.22 40.32
N ILE A 207 2.49 96.80 40.98
CA ILE A 207 2.36 97.30 42.35
C ILE A 207 1.52 98.57 42.27
N SER A 208 0.27 98.51 42.70
CA SER A 208 -0.60 99.68 42.76
C SER A 208 -0.20 100.58 43.94
N ASP A 209 0.42 101.72 43.64
CA ASP A 209 0.58 102.86 44.53
C ASP A 209 -0.78 103.49 44.86
N LYS A 210 -1.50 102.92 45.83
CA LYS A 210 -2.61 103.57 46.52
C LYS A 210 -2.62 103.13 47.97
N ASP A 211 -1.74 103.72 48.76
CA ASP A 211 -1.94 104.01 50.19
C ASP A 211 -0.77 104.88 50.68
N ARG A 212 -0.71 106.10 50.13
CA ARG A 212 0.15 107.17 50.63
C ARG A 212 -0.70 108.41 50.86
N VAL A 213 -1.49 108.39 51.94
CA VAL A 213 -2.17 109.58 52.48
C VAL A 213 -2.09 109.57 54.00
N ASN A 214 -1.19 110.42 54.51
CA ASN A 214 -1.18 111.19 55.76
C ASN A 214 -2.20 110.88 56.86
N LYS A 215 -1.73 110.75 58.10
CA LYS A 215 -1.96 111.81 59.11
C LYS A 215 -1.06 111.70 60.35
N ASP A 216 -0.62 112.88 60.76
CA ASP A 216 -0.10 113.25 62.07
C ASP A 216 -0.96 112.78 63.26
#